data_AF-A0A7T1MH13-F1
#
_entry.id   AF-A0A7T1MH13-F1
#
_cell.length_a   1.000
_cell.length_b   1.000
_cell.length_c   1.000
_cell.angle_alpha   90.00
_cell.angle_beta   90.00
_cell.angle_gamma   90.00
#
_symmetry.space_group_name_H-M   'P 1'
#
loop_
_entity.id
_entity.type
_entity.pdbx_description
1 polymer ?
#
loop_
_entity_poly.entity_id
_entity_poly.type
_entity_poly.pdbx_seq_one_letter_code
_entity_poly.pdbx_strand_id
1 'polypeptide(L)'
;MYRFRLSAPQVQLELVGNGPGPRLPFLVVGPTTEVAFVEELLEQELGSLTLNPAELFRFLETDSWIRDFFQAPELLEGDLESAEAEARRFSSFASQPLGNKLFQAGVFTMEQLDELLTAYRPFADTERFGEFLRLNMQVPPRLLELLLHPSLFDERGFNDMRLGERLVEMGFISTEQLERALAEHQQSGERIGEVLARQGLISATTARFFAEACINSSGQIDYEPI
;
A
#
# COMPACT_ATOMS: atom_id res chain seq x y z
N MET A 1 -3.01 3.80 23.90
CA MET A 1 -4.43 3.44 24.09
C MET A 1 -5.24 4.50 23.37
N TYR A 2 -6.31 4.09 22.70
CA TYR A 2 -7.24 5.01 22.05
C TYR A 2 -8.65 4.74 22.57
N ARG A 3 -9.40 5.81 22.83
CA ARG A 3 -10.78 5.71 23.29
C ARG A 3 -11.64 6.74 22.58
N PHE A 4 -12.65 6.28 21.86
CA PHE A 4 -13.62 7.12 21.17
C PHE A 4 -14.98 6.98 21.82
N ARG A 5 -15.81 8.02 21.75
CA ARG A 5 -17.19 8.00 22.22
C ARG A 5 -18.14 8.38 21.10
N LEU A 6 -19.21 7.61 20.98
CA LEU A 6 -20.40 7.97 20.20
C LEU A 6 -21.56 8.17 21.17
N SER A 7 -22.24 9.31 21.07
CA SER A 7 -23.33 9.66 21.99
C SER A 7 -24.60 9.99 21.22
N ALA A 8 -25.73 9.46 21.69
CA ALA A 8 -27.08 9.78 21.27
C ALA A 8 -27.94 10.03 22.53
N PRO A 9 -29.17 10.59 22.42
CA PRO A 9 -29.95 11.01 23.59
C PRO A 9 -30.17 9.96 24.69
N GLN A 10 -30.14 8.67 24.34
CA GLN A 10 -30.35 7.55 25.29
C GLN A 10 -29.29 6.44 25.15
N VAL A 11 -28.31 6.61 24.27
CA VAL A 11 -27.32 5.58 23.94
C VAL A 11 -25.94 6.22 24.00
N GLN A 12 -25.01 5.51 24.62
CA GLN A 12 -23.59 5.85 24.59
C GLN A 12 -22.81 4.60 24.24
N LEU A 13 -21.94 4.71 23.24
CA LEU A 13 -20.96 3.70 22.89
C LEU A 13 -19.56 4.24 23.10
N GLU A 14 -18.65 3.34 23.44
CA GLU A 14 -17.23 3.64 23.47
C GLU A 14 -16.44 2.58 22.70
N LEU A 15 -15.53 3.05 21.84
CA LEU A 15 -14.62 2.18 21.10
C LEU A 15 -13.26 2.27 21.77
N VAL A 16 -12.74 1.15 22.25
CA VAL A 16 -11.52 1.08 23.04
C VAL A 16 -10.47 0.24 22.33
N GLY A 17 -9.39 0.88 21.89
CA GLY A 17 -8.25 0.25 21.21
C GLY A 17 -7.04 0.17 22.13
N ASN A 18 -6.58 -1.05 22.44
CA ASN A 18 -5.42 -1.30 23.30
C ASN A 18 -4.35 -2.10 22.56
N GLY A 19 -3.12 -1.62 22.63
CA GLY A 19 -1.95 -2.33 22.10
C GLY A 19 -0.89 -1.37 21.56
N PRO A 20 0.30 -1.91 21.22
CA PRO A 20 1.31 -1.20 20.47
C PRO A 20 1.06 -1.33 18.96
N GLY A 21 1.40 -0.29 18.20
CA GLY A 21 1.45 -0.33 16.72
C GLY A 21 0.32 0.43 16.01
N PRO A 22 0.38 0.45 14.67
CA PRO A 22 -0.45 1.32 13.84
C PRO A 22 -1.89 0.84 13.69
N ARG A 23 -2.17 -0.44 13.97
CA ARG A 23 -3.52 -1.01 13.98
C ARG A 23 -3.75 -1.73 15.29
N LEU A 24 -4.89 -1.47 15.91
CA LEU A 24 -5.24 -1.95 17.23
C LEU A 24 -6.57 -2.70 17.16
N PRO A 25 -6.73 -3.82 17.90
CA PRO A 25 -8.04 -4.41 18.09
C PRO A 25 -8.90 -3.43 18.90
N PHE A 26 -10.03 -2.99 18.31
CA PHE A 26 -11.01 -2.17 18.99
C PHE A 26 -12.13 -3.04 19.56
N LEU A 27 -12.46 -2.79 20.83
CA LEU A 27 -13.65 -3.32 21.48
C LEU A 27 -14.72 -2.23 21.49
N VAL A 28 -15.95 -2.57 21.06
CA VAL A 28 -17.10 -1.65 21.17
C VAL A 28 -17.87 -1.97 22.45
N VAL A 29 -18.06 -0.96 23.29
CA VAL A 29 -18.66 -1.08 24.63
C VAL A 29 -19.91 -0.22 24.70
N GLY A 30 -21.04 -0.81 25.09
CA GLY A 30 -22.31 -0.10 25.27
C GLY A 30 -23.50 -1.06 25.23
N PRO A 31 -24.72 -0.56 24.93
CA PRO A 31 -25.89 -1.40 24.80
C PRO A 31 -25.73 -2.42 23.65
N THR A 32 -26.18 -3.66 23.88
CA THR A 32 -25.85 -4.83 23.04
C THR A 32 -26.29 -4.66 21.58
N THR A 33 -27.42 -4.02 21.32
CA THR A 33 -27.94 -3.85 19.97
C THR A 33 -27.07 -2.91 19.15
N GLU A 34 -26.75 -1.74 19.68
CA GLU A 34 -25.94 -0.73 19.00
C GLU A 34 -24.47 -1.15 18.90
N VAL A 35 -23.96 -1.88 19.88
CA VAL A 35 -22.65 -2.54 19.77
C VAL A 35 -22.61 -3.46 18.55
N ALA A 36 -23.58 -4.37 18.41
CA ALA A 36 -23.62 -5.30 17.29
C ALA A 36 -23.71 -4.59 15.93
N PHE A 37 -24.53 -3.54 15.83
CA PHE A 37 -24.62 -2.74 14.60
C PHE A 37 -23.31 -2.03 14.25
N VAL A 38 -22.65 -1.40 15.21
CA VAL A 38 -21.37 -0.73 14.95
C VAL A 38 -20.28 -1.75 14.59
N GLU A 39 -20.20 -2.88 15.28
CA GLU A 39 -19.23 -3.93 14.95
C GLU A 39 -19.48 -4.49 13.53
N GLU A 40 -20.73 -4.81 13.17
CA GLU A 40 -21.08 -5.29 11.84
C GLU A 40 -20.76 -4.25 10.76
N LEU A 41 -21.09 -2.97 11.00
CA LEU A 41 -20.78 -1.89 10.07
C LEU A 41 -19.26 -1.74 9.85
N LEU A 42 -18.47 -1.78 10.91
CA LEU A 42 -17.01 -1.70 10.82
C LEU A 42 -16.42 -2.89 10.07
N GLU A 43 -16.94 -4.09 10.30
CA GLU A 43 -16.51 -5.29 9.58
C GLU A 43 -16.90 -5.25 8.09
N GLN A 44 -18.07 -4.72 7.75
CA GLN A 44 -18.51 -4.59 6.35
C GLN A 44 -17.71 -3.54 5.58
N GLU A 45 -17.50 -2.36 6.18
CA GLU A 45 -16.88 -1.22 5.48
C GLU A 45 -15.35 -1.22 5.59
N LEU A 46 -14.78 -1.70 6.70
CA LEU A 46 -13.34 -1.67 6.95
C LEU A 46 -12.71 -3.08 7.02
N GLY A 47 -13.50 -4.15 6.94
CA GLY A 47 -13.04 -5.54 6.83
C GLY A 47 -12.51 -6.17 8.13
N SER A 48 -12.44 -5.43 9.23
CA SER A 48 -11.88 -5.90 10.50
C SER A 48 -12.18 -4.93 11.66
N LEU A 49 -12.16 -5.42 12.91
CA LEU A 49 -12.08 -4.59 14.11
C LEU A 49 -10.63 -4.25 14.52
N THR A 50 -9.63 -4.74 13.79
CA THR A 50 -8.21 -4.36 14.00
C THR A 50 -7.85 -3.20 13.09
N LEU A 51 -8.04 -1.98 13.59
CA LEU A 51 -8.11 -0.77 12.79
C LEU A 51 -7.04 0.24 13.18
N ASN A 52 -6.67 1.11 12.22
CA ASN A 52 -5.89 2.29 12.57
C ASN A 52 -6.78 3.30 13.32
N PRO A 53 -6.34 3.88 14.44
CA PRO A 53 -7.16 4.79 15.22
C PRO A 53 -7.65 6.03 14.45
N ALA A 54 -6.81 6.62 13.60
CA ALA A 54 -7.19 7.79 12.80
C ALA A 54 -8.11 7.43 11.64
N GLU A 55 -7.89 6.29 10.99
CA GLU A 55 -8.81 5.72 9.99
C GLU A 55 -10.20 5.48 10.59
N LEU A 56 -10.26 4.81 11.74
CA LEU A 56 -11.52 4.55 12.45
C LEU A 56 -12.22 5.86 12.85
N PHE A 57 -11.49 6.81 13.45
CA PHE A 57 -12.10 8.08 13.87
C PHE A 57 -12.70 8.84 12.69
N ARG A 58 -11.97 8.92 11.57
CA ARG A 58 -12.44 9.56 10.33
C ARG A 58 -13.65 8.85 9.74
N PHE A 59 -13.65 7.51 9.74
CA PHE A 59 -14.81 6.72 9.31
C PHE A 59 -16.05 7.09 10.13
N LEU A 60 -15.94 7.10 11.46
CA LEU A 60 -17.04 7.47 12.37
C LEU A 60 -17.54 8.91 12.14
N GLU A 61 -16.69 9.84 11.70
CA GLU A 61 -17.10 11.20 11.35
C GLU A 61 -17.85 11.28 10.01
N THR A 62 -17.56 10.38 9.07
CA THR A 62 -18.02 10.47 7.67
C THR A 62 -19.18 9.56 7.33
N ASP A 63 -19.31 8.42 8.01
CA ASP A 63 -20.35 7.42 7.72
C ASP A 63 -21.76 8.00 7.89
N SER A 64 -22.64 7.69 6.95
CA SER A 64 -23.98 8.27 6.91
C SER A 64 -24.86 7.80 8.05
N TRP A 65 -24.84 6.50 8.36
CA TRP A 65 -25.66 5.94 9.43
C TRP A 65 -25.18 6.41 10.81
N ILE A 66 -23.85 6.44 11.03
CA ILE A 66 -23.28 6.93 12.28
C ILE A 66 -23.70 8.39 12.54
N ARG A 67 -23.65 9.25 11.51
CA ARG A 67 -24.04 10.66 11.62
C ARG A 67 -25.53 10.87 11.83
N ASP A 68 -26.36 9.99 11.29
CA ASP A 68 -27.82 10.06 11.45
C ASP A 68 -28.26 9.61 12.84
N PHE A 69 -27.54 8.67 13.46
CA PHE A 69 -27.91 8.10 14.76
C PHE A 69 -27.16 8.71 15.96
N PHE A 70 -25.89 9.08 15.79
CA PHE A 70 -25.04 9.62 16.83
C PHE A 70 -24.64 11.08 16.56
N GLN A 71 -24.25 11.77 17.63
CA GLN A 71 -23.49 13.02 17.53
C GLN A 71 -22.08 12.74 16.98
N ALA A 72 -21.37 13.80 16.60
CA ALA A 72 -19.99 13.70 16.16
C ALA A 72 -19.13 12.92 17.18
N PRO A 73 -18.25 12.02 16.73
CA PRO A 73 -17.43 11.22 17.63
C PRO A 73 -16.51 12.09 18.47
N GLU A 74 -16.32 11.72 19.74
CA GLU A 74 -15.38 12.39 20.64
C GLU A 74 -14.13 11.52 20.83
N LEU A 75 -12.94 12.12 20.69
CA LEU A 75 -11.67 11.52 21.09
C LEU A 75 -11.47 11.73 22.59
N LEU A 76 -11.62 10.67 23.40
CA LEU A 76 -11.43 10.73 24.85
C LEU A 76 -9.97 10.50 25.25
N GLU A 77 -9.28 9.61 24.53
CA GLU A 77 -7.90 9.23 24.83
C GLU A 77 -7.16 8.84 23.53
N GLY A 78 -5.87 9.16 23.48
CA GLY A 78 -4.99 8.92 22.34
C GLY A 78 -4.64 10.19 21.58
N ASP A 79 -3.73 10.07 20.62
CA ASP A 79 -3.30 11.16 19.74
C ASP A 79 -3.41 10.71 18.28
N LEU A 80 -4.40 11.24 17.55
CA LEU A 80 -4.68 10.84 16.18
C LEU A 80 -3.57 11.27 15.20
N GLU A 81 -2.89 12.39 15.46
CA GLU A 81 -1.75 12.84 14.63
C GLU A 81 -0.59 11.85 14.75
N SER A 82 -0.30 11.39 15.98
CA SER A 82 0.66 10.32 16.22
C SER A 82 0.22 9.00 15.58
N ALA A 83 -1.08 8.66 15.63
CA ALA A 83 -1.61 7.47 14.96
C ALA A 83 -1.45 7.51 13.44
N GLU A 84 -1.66 8.67 12.82
CA GLU A 84 -1.45 8.88 11.38
C GLU A 84 0.04 8.86 11.03
N ALA A 85 0.88 9.51 11.83
CA ALA A 85 2.32 9.51 11.62
C ALA A 85 2.92 8.10 11.79
N GLU A 86 2.44 7.33 12.77
CA GLU A 86 2.77 5.92 12.93
C GLU A 86 2.23 5.09 11.77
N ALA A 87 0.98 5.28 11.34
CA ALA A 87 0.45 4.61 10.16
C ALA A 87 1.32 4.85 8.92
N ARG A 88 1.76 6.09 8.69
CA ARG A 88 2.67 6.46 7.60
C ARG A 88 4.05 5.78 7.75
N ARG A 89 4.60 5.76 8.97
CA ARG A 89 5.87 5.06 9.28
C ARG A 89 5.76 3.54 9.10
N PHE A 90 4.62 2.94 9.45
CA PHE A 90 4.39 1.50 9.38
C PHE A 90 3.78 1.03 8.06
N SER A 91 3.24 1.93 7.24
CA SER A 91 2.90 1.71 5.83
C SER A 91 4.14 1.80 4.93
N SER A 92 5.33 1.65 5.51
CA SER A 92 6.59 1.49 4.76
C SER A 92 6.38 0.52 3.63
N PHE A 93 6.89 0.83 2.44
CA PHE A 93 6.78 -0.05 1.28
C PHE A 93 7.13 -1.51 1.64
N ALA A 94 8.13 -1.72 2.48
CA ALA A 94 8.61 -3.02 2.93
C ALA A 94 7.53 -3.91 3.59
N SER A 95 6.63 -3.36 4.40
CA SER A 95 5.63 -4.11 5.18
C SER A 95 4.37 -4.46 4.38
N GLN A 96 4.19 -3.86 3.20
CA GLN A 96 2.97 -4.03 2.42
C GLN A 96 2.88 -5.42 1.75
N PRO A 97 1.66 -5.92 1.51
CA PRO A 97 1.44 -7.11 0.68
C PRO A 97 2.05 -6.96 -0.72
N LEU A 98 2.44 -8.09 -1.33
CA LEU A 98 3.05 -8.10 -2.65
C LEU A 98 2.19 -7.42 -3.72
N GLY A 99 0.86 -7.57 -3.66
CA GLY A 99 -0.06 -6.90 -4.58
C GLY A 99 0.08 -5.38 -4.56
N ASN A 100 0.04 -4.78 -3.36
CA ASN A 100 0.21 -3.33 -3.20
C ASN A 100 1.57 -2.86 -3.68
N LYS A 101 2.64 -3.62 -3.40
CA LYS A 101 3.99 -3.31 -3.91
C LYS A 101 4.05 -3.29 -5.44
N LEU A 102 3.37 -4.22 -6.11
CA LEU A 102 3.32 -4.28 -7.57
C LEU A 102 2.52 -3.11 -8.18
N PHE A 103 1.42 -2.73 -7.52
CA PHE A 103 0.66 -1.52 -7.88
C PHE A 103 1.51 -0.26 -7.71
N GLN A 104 2.20 -0.11 -6.57
CA GLN A 104 3.07 1.03 -6.29
C GLN A 104 4.31 1.08 -7.21
N ALA A 105 4.81 -0.06 -7.67
CA ALA A 105 5.84 -0.17 -8.71
C ALA A 105 5.32 0.13 -10.13
N GLY A 106 4.01 0.35 -10.29
CA GLY A 106 3.39 0.74 -11.56
C GLY A 106 3.25 -0.39 -12.59
N VAL A 107 3.36 -1.65 -12.16
CA VAL A 107 3.25 -2.83 -13.04
C VAL A 107 1.80 -3.22 -13.29
N PHE A 108 0.94 -2.97 -12.31
CA PHE A 108 -0.50 -3.17 -12.42
C PHE A 108 -1.24 -1.92 -12.00
N THR A 109 -2.37 -1.64 -12.66
CA THR A 109 -3.40 -0.76 -12.11
C THR A 109 -4.15 -1.49 -10.99
N MET A 110 -4.91 -0.75 -10.18
CA MET A 110 -5.74 -1.37 -9.14
C MET A 110 -6.78 -2.34 -9.74
N GLU A 111 -7.35 -1.98 -10.89
CA GLU A 111 -8.29 -2.82 -11.63
C GLU A 111 -7.63 -4.12 -12.12
N GLN A 112 -6.43 -4.04 -12.71
CA GLN A 112 -5.67 -5.21 -13.13
C GLN A 112 -5.28 -6.10 -11.94
N LEU A 113 -4.93 -5.50 -10.81
CA LEU A 113 -4.60 -6.24 -9.59
C LEU A 113 -5.82 -6.97 -9.03
N ASP A 114 -7.00 -6.33 -9.04
CA ASP A 114 -8.24 -6.96 -8.56
C ASP A 114 -8.70 -8.11 -9.45
N GLU A 115 -8.62 -7.95 -10.77
CA GLU A 115 -8.88 -9.03 -11.73
C GLU A 115 -7.95 -10.22 -11.49
N LEU A 116 -6.65 -9.94 -11.28
CA LEU A 116 -5.65 -10.95 -11.00
C LEU A 116 -5.89 -11.67 -9.67
N LEU A 117 -6.22 -10.94 -8.61
CA LEU A 117 -6.54 -11.52 -7.31
C LEU A 117 -7.81 -12.39 -7.39
N THR A 118 -8.80 -11.95 -8.16
CA THR A 118 -10.02 -12.73 -8.44
C THR A 118 -9.69 -14.03 -9.16
N ALA A 119 -8.82 -13.99 -10.17
CA ALA A 119 -8.33 -15.17 -10.86
C ALA A 119 -7.50 -16.10 -9.97
N TYR A 120 -6.81 -15.55 -8.96
CA TYR A 120 -6.02 -16.31 -7.99
C TYR A 120 -6.87 -17.02 -6.91
N ARG A 121 -8.05 -16.51 -6.54
CA ARG A 121 -8.88 -17.06 -5.44
C ARG A 121 -9.05 -18.60 -5.48
N PRO A 122 -9.30 -19.25 -6.64
CA PRO A 122 -9.44 -20.71 -6.69
C PRO A 122 -8.18 -21.50 -6.33
N PHE A 123 -7.00 -20.87 -6.36
CA PHE A 123 -5.69 -21.49 -6.12
C PHE A 123 -5.08 -21.10 -4.77
N ALA A 124 -5.75 -20.24 -3.99
CA ALA A 124 -5.21 -19.65 -2.77
C ALA A 124 -4.84 -20.67 -1.68
N ASP A 125 -5.50 -21.83 -1.68
CA ASP A 125 -5.24 -22.92 -0.72
C ASP A 125 -4.00 -23.75 -1.06
N THR A 126 -3.56 -23.74 -2.33
CA THR A 126 -2.50 -24.64 -2.83
C THR A 126 -1.26 -23.89 -3.31
N GLU A 127 -1.41 -22.66 -3.79
CA GLU A 127 -0.32 -21.88 -4.37
C GLU A 127 -0.17 -20.56 -3.65
N ARG A 128 1.08 -20.08 -3.47
CA ARG A 128 1.31 -18.72 -2.98
C ARG A 128 1.10 -17.73 -4.13
N PHE A 129 0.56 -16.54 -3.84
CA PHE A 129 0.35 -15.51 -4.86
C PHE A 129 1.62 -15.15 -5.67
N GLY A 130 2.80 -15.17 -5.03
CA GLY A 130 4.08 -14.97 -5.72
C GLY A 130 4.44 -16.08 -6.72
N GLU A 131 4.02 -17.32 -6.47
CA GLU A 131 4.21 -18.46 -7.40
C GLU A 131 3.24 -18.33 -8.58
N PHE A 132 1.98 -18.00 -8.29
CA PHE A 132 0.95 -17.72 -9.30
C PHE A 132 1.39 -16.61 -10.28
N LEU A 133 2.00 -15.54 -9.77
CA LEU A 133 2.54 -14.45 -10.60
C LEU A 133 3.66 -14.91 -11.55
N ARG A 134 4.56 -15.79 -11.08
CA ARG A 134 5.67 -16.30 -11.89
C ARG A 134 5.18 -17.14 -13.08
N LEU A 135 4.11 -17.91 -12.88
CA LEU A 135 3.56 -18.79 -13.92
C LEU A 135 2.81 -18.01 -15.01
N ASN A 136 2.16 -16.90 -14.65
CA ASN A 136 1.38 -16.09 -15.59
C ASN A 136 2.20 -15.03 -16.35
N MET A 137 3.50 -14.88 -16.05
CA MET A 137 4.47 -14.02 -16.76
C MET A 137 4.07 -12.53 -16.91
N GLN A 138 3.14 -12.03 -16.10
CA GLN A 138 2.69 -10.63 -16.15
C GLN A 138 3.63 -9.65 -15.42
N VAL A 139 4.63 -10.17 -14.68
CA VAL A 139 5.61 -9.38 -13.93
C VAL A 139 7.02 -9.86 -14.28
N PRO A 140 7.98 -8.94 -14.54
CA PRO A 140 9.37 -9.33 -14.72
C PRO A 140 9.89 -10.13 -13.52
N PRO A 141 10.52 -11.31 -13.73
CA PRO A 141 10.98 -12.16 -12.63
C PRO A 141 11.96 -11.45 -11.69
N ARG A 142 12.80 -10.58 -12.25
CA ARG A 142 13.77 -9.77 -11.48
C ARG A 142 13.11 -8.75 -10.57
N LEU A 143 12.00 -8.14 -10.99
CA LEU A 143 11.23 -7.29 -10.10
C LEU A 143 10.63 -8.09 -8.94
N LEU A 144 10.07 -9.27 -9.20
CA LEU A 144 9.57 -10.12 -8.11
C LEU A 144 10.68 -10.49 -7.11
N GLU A 145 11.88 -10.79 -7.61
CA GLU A 145 13.05 -11.04 -6.77
C GLU A 145 13.41 -9.81 -5.93
N LEU A 146 13.42 -8.60 -6.53
CA LEU A 146 13.66 -7.34 -5.82
C LEU A 146 12.63 -7.09 -4.71
N LEU A 147 11.34 -7.28 -4.99
CA LEU A 147 10.26 -7.01 -4.04
C LEU A 147 10.22 -8.02 -2.87
N LEU A 148 10.66 -9.26 -3.11
CA LEU A 148 10.66 -10.33 -2.12
C LEU A 148 11.97 -10.40 -1.33
N HIS A 149 13.11 -10.10 -1.97
CA HIS A 149 14.46 -10.24 -1.42
C HIS A 149 15.36 -9.04 -1.79
N PRO A 150 15.01 -7.82 -1.34
CA PRO A 150 15.73 -6.61 -1.75
C PRO A 150 17.22 -6.62 -1.39
N SER A 151 17.61 -7.15 -0.24
CA SER A 151 19.02 -7.22 0.19
C SER A 151 19.96 -7.87 -0.84
N LEU A 152 19.47 -8.75 -1.72
CA LEU A 152 20.27 -9.37 -2.79
C LEU A 152 20.72 -8.36 -3.87
N PHE A 153 20.04 -7.21 -3.96
CA PHE A 153 20.32 -6.16 -4.94
C PHE A 153 21.18 -5.04 -4.35
N ASP A 154 21.21 -4.90 -3.02
CA ASP A 154 22.14 -3.97 -2.35
C ASP A 154 23.60 -4.37 -2.65
N GLU A 155 23.91 -5.67 -2.52
CA GLU A 155 25.23 -6.23 -2.85
C GLU A 155 25.63 -6.05 -4.32
N ARG A 156 24.64 -5.84 -5.22
CA ARG A 156 24.87 -5.59 -6.65
C ARG A 156 24.97 -4.10 -7.00
N GLY A 157 24.92 -3.22 -6.00
CA GLY A 157 25.02 -1.78 -6.21
C GLY A 157 23.74 -1.15 -6.77
N PHE A 158 22.56 -1.68 -6.44
CA PHE A 158 21.27 -1.13 -6.91
C PHE A 158 21.15 0.37 -6.69
N ASN A 159 21.59 0.85 -5.52
CA ASN A 159 21.55 2.27 -5.16
C ASN A 159 22.42 3.15 -6.06
N ASP A 160 23.52 2.61 -6.62
CA ASP A 160 24.46 3.33 -7.47
C ASP A 160 24.06 3.32 -8.96
N MET A 161 23.18 2.41 -9.37
CA MET A 161 22.70 2.30 -10.74
C MET A 161 21.88 3.52 -11.16
N ARG A 162 22.08 3.96 -12.41
CA ARG A 162 21.21 4.94 -13.08
C ARG A 162 19.85 4.33 -13.38
N LEU A 163 18.84 5.18 -13.55
CA LEU A 163 17.47 4.74 -13.86
C LEU A 163 17.41 3.74 -15.02
N GLY A 164 18.08 4.03 -16.14
CA GLY A 164 18.12 3.15 -17.30
C GLY A 164 18.73 1.77 -16.99
N GLU A 165 19.81 1.73 -16.21
CA GLU A 165 20.49 0.49 -15.81
C GLU A 165 19.58 -0.36 -14.91
N ARG A 166 18.90 0.27 -13.95
CA ARG A 166 17.91 -0.40 -13.09
C ARG A 166 16.80 -1.03 -13.93
N LEU A 167 16.26 -0.29 -14.91
CA LEU A 167 15.17 -0.78 -15.76
C LEU A 167 15.60 -1.95 -16.66
N VAL A 168 16.84 -1.93 -17.15
CA VAL A 168 17.43 -3.05 -17.91
C VAL A 168 17.64 -4.27 -17.02
N GLU A 169 18.28 -4.11 -15.85
CA GLU A 169 18.52 -5.20 -14.88
C GLU A 169 17.20 -5.87 -14.44
N MET A 170 16.13 -5.08 -14.32
CA MET A 170 14.81 -5.55 -13.93
C MET A 170 14.01 -6.17 -15.07
N GLY A 171 14.50 -6.09 -16.31
CA GLY A 171 13.86 -6.67 -17.49
C GLY A 171 12.67 -5.88 -18.03
N PHE A 172 12.53 -4.60 -17.68
CA PHE A 172 11.49 -3.72 -18.24
C PHE A 172 11.81 -3.28 -19.66
N ILE A 173 13.08 -3.04 -19.94
CA ILE A 173 13.56 -2.60 -21.25
C ILE A 173 14.83 -3.37 -21.64
N SER A 174 15.10 -3.49 -22.93
CA SER A 174 16.38 -3.99 -23.44
C SER A 174 17.44 -2.89 -23.51
N THR A 175 18.71 -3.28 -23.61
CA THR A 175 19.83 -2.33 -23.80
C THR A 175 19.62 -1.49 -25.06
N GLU A 176 19.14 -2.09 -26.16
CA GLU A 176 18.88 -1.39 -27.41
C GLU A 176 17.72 -0.38 -27.28
N GLN A 177 16.69 -0.71 -26.50
CA GLN A 177 15.60 0.23 -26.19
C GLN A 177 16.12 1.41 -25.37
N LEU A 178 17.00 1.16 -24.39
CA LEU A 178 17.63 2.20 -23.60
C LEU A 178 18.51 3.11 -24.46
N GLU A 179 19.35 2.56 -25.34
CA GLU A 179 20.22 3.36 -26.24
C GLU A 179 19.40 4.29 -27.14
N ARG A 180 18.29 3.78 -27.70
CA ARG A 180 17.36 4.58 -28.51
C ARG A 180 16.71 5.69 -27.69
N ALA A 181 16.25 5.37 -26.48
CA ALA A 181 15.65 6.36 -25.58
C ALA A 181 16.67 7.44 -25.15
N LEU A 182 17.94 7.08 -24.95
CA LEU A 182 19.02 8.02 -24.64
C LEU A 182 19.33 8.95 -25.82
N ALA A 183 19.28 8.46 -27.06
CA ALA A 183 19.45 9.29 -28.25
C ALA A 183 18.32 10.31 -28.40
N GLU A 184 17.07 9.91 -28.14
CA GLU A 184 15.91 10.82 -28.12
C GLU A 184 16.00 11.82 -26.97
N HIS A 185 16.34 11.37 -25.77
CA HIS A 185 16.55 12.19 -24.57
C HIS A 185 17.55 13.34 -24.84
N GLN A 186 18.66 13.06 -25.53
CA GLN A 186 19.65 14.08 -25.90
C GLN A 186 19.09 15.13 -26.87
N GLN A 187 18.13 14.77 -27.72
CA GLN A 187 17.54 15.68 -28.71
C GLN A 187 16.38 16.49 -28.12
N SER A 188 15.55 15.88 -27.27
CA SER A 188 14.34 16.52 -26.71
C SER A 188 14.62 17.31 -25.43
N GLY A 189 15.60 16.89 -24.62
CA GLY A 189 15.84 17.44 -23.28
C GLY A 189 14.83 16.98 -22.21
N GLU A 190 13.86 16.13 -22.54
CA GLU A 190 12.94 15.47 -21.60
C GLU A 190 13.71 14.57 -20.63
N ARG A 191 13.18 14.16 -19.48
CA ARG A 191 13.88 13.17 -18.63
C ARG A 191 13.85 11.78 -19.26
N ILE A 192 14.89 10.96 -19.07
CA ILE A 192 14.93 9.61 -19.66
C ILE A 192 13.71 8.74 -19.28
N GLY A 193 13.24 8.85 -18.02
CA GLY A 193 12.03 8.16 -17.58
C GLY A 193 10.76 8.63 -18.30
N GLU A 194 10.67 9.93 -18.65
CA GLU A 194 9.55 10.49 -19.42
C GLU A 194 9.58 10.02 -20.87
N VAL A 195 10.77 9.98 -21.48
CA VAL A 195 10.97 9.45 -22.83
C VAL A 195 10.53 7.99 -22.90
N LEU A 196 10.98 7.14 -21.96
CA LEU A 196 10.60 5.73 -21.90
C LEU A 196 9.09 5.54 -21.68
N ALA A 197 8.46 6.37 -20.84
CA ALA A 197 7.03 6.32 -20.61
C ALA A 197 6.23 6.77 -21.85
N ARG A 198 6.65 7.86 -22.51
CA ARG A 198 6.05 8.37 -23.74
C ARG A 198 6.12 7.36 -24.89
N GLN A 199 7.19 6.57 -24.95
CA GLN A 199 7.35 5.47 -25.91
C GLN A 199 6.51 4.23 -25.56
N GLY A 200 5.83 4.22 -24.41
CA GLY A 200 4.99 3.10 -23.95
C GLY A 200 5.80 1.88 -23.48
N LEU A 201 7.11 2.05 -23.21
CA LEU A 201 7.96 0.96 -22.75
C LEU A 201 7.76 0.64 -21.26
N ILE A 202 7.43 1.67 -20.48
CA ILE A 202 7.11 1.58 -19.05
C ILE A 202 6.00 2.56 -18.69
N SER A 203 5.37 2.41 -17.54
CA SER A 203 4.48 3.45 -17.01
C SER A 203 5.28 4.59 -16.37
N ALA A 204 4.68 5.78 -16.27
CA ALA A 204 5.27 6.90 -15.53
C ALA A 204 5.49 6.54 -14.04
N THR A 205 4.60 5.73 -13.47
CA THR A 205 4.71 5.20 -12.11
C THR A 205 5.93 4.28 -11.96
N THR A 206 6.16 3.39 -12.92
CA THR A 206 7.36 2.53 -12.93
C THR A 206 8.65 3.34 -13.06
N ALA A 207 8.66 4.35 -13.95
CA ALA A 207 9.81 5.25 -14.08
C ALA A 207 10.12 5.97 -12.77
N ARG A 208 9.09 6.45 -12.07
CA ARG A 208 9.23 7.10 -10.76
C ARG A 208 9.73 6.13 -9.70
N PHE A 209 9.09 4.96 -9.58
CA PHE A 209 9.48 3.94 -8.60
C PHE A 209 10.97 3.63 -8.69
N PHE A 210 11.50 3.34 -9.88
CA PHE A 210 12.92 3.02 -10.02
C PHE A 210 13.85 4.23 -9.90
N ALA A 211 13.34 5.46 -10.04
CA ALA A 211 14.13 6.67 -9.82
C ALA A 211 14.28 6.99 -8.33
N GLU A 212 13.29 6.66 -7.52
CA GLU A 212 13.19 7.07 -6.11
C GLU A 212 13.49 5.95 -5.13
N ALA A 213 13.11 4.71 -5.46
CA ALA A 213 13.32 3.57 -4.58
C ALA A 213 14.81 3.36 -4.31
N CYS A 214 15.15 3.16 -3.04
CA CYS A 214 16.49 2.77 -2.61
C CYS A 214 16.42 1.61 -1.62
N ILE A 215 17.52 0.89 -1.47
CA ILE A 215 17.64 -0.16 -0.47
C ILE A 215 18.36 0.42 0.73
N ASN A 216 17.68 0.43 1.88
CA ASN A 216 18.22 1.01 3.10
C ASN A 216 19.20 0.04 3.79
N SER A 217 19.86 0.50 4.86
CA SER A 217 20.84 -0.30 5.61
C SER A 217 20.27 -1.56 6.29
N SER A 218 18.94 -1.69 6.37
CA SER A 218 18.28 -2.91 6.85
C SER A 218 17.99 -3.93 5.74
N GLY A 219 18.43 -3.65 4.51
CA GLY A 219 18.21 -4.49 3.35
C GLY A 219 16.78 -4.44 2.82
N GLN A 220 16.02 -3.39 3.15
CA GLN A 220 14.62 -3.19 2.73
C GLN A 220 14.49 -2.07 1.70
N ILE A 221 13.45 -2.12 0.86
CA ILE A 221 13.13 -1.04 -0.07
C ILE A 221 12.49 0.10 0.71
N ASP A 222 13.11 1.27 0.63
CA ASP A 222 12.58 2.55 1.05
C ASP A 222 11.99 3.27 -0.16
N TYR A 223 10.68 3.51 -0.12
CA TYR A 223 9.91 4.15 -1.17
C TYR A 223 8.61 4.69 -0.58
N GLU A 224 8.31 5.96 -0.81
CA GLU A 224 7.04 6.59 -0.44
C GLU A 224 6.38 7.15 -1.71
N PRO A 225 5.22 6.61 -2.12
CA PRO A 225 4.46 7.22 -3.21
C PRO A 225 3.89 8.57 -2.74
N ILE A 226 4.14 9.63 -3.52
CA ILE A 226 3.57 10.98 -3.33
C ILE A 226 2.07 10.98 -3.66
#